data_AF-A0A353D3L2-F1
#
_entry.id   AF-A0A353D3L2-F1
#
_cell.length_a   1.000
_cell.length_b   1.000
_cell.length_c   1.000
_cell.angle_alpha   90.00
_cell.angle_beta   90.00
_cell.angle_gamma   90.00
#
_symmetry.space_group_name_H-M   'P 1'
#
loop_
_entity.id
_entity.type
_entity.pdbx_description
1 polymer ?
#
loop_
_entity_poly.entity_id
_entity_poly.type
_entity_poly.pdbx_seq_one_letter_code
_entity_poly.pdbx_strand_id
1 'polypeptide(L)'
;MVQMLKSFKILFICFLASSTSLAYAISKDCQPIPVQNIGLNLKEQVRTERIPHPHIDVRHVVSVFLESVEKGELIIFEMRIDKSIIKPERVEYIYNLTDRTPMVKVYSTLTKPIPVPALPDVPIKGVSAVINQEGRIIEAVVHCGV
;
A
#
# COMPACT_ATOMS: atom_id res chain seq x y z
N MET A 1 23.11 21.94 9.73
CA MET A 1 23.02 21.23 8.42
C MET A 1 23.72 19.90 8.60
N VAL A 2 23.10 18.73 8.67
CA VAL A 2 21.86 18.21 8.08
C VAL A 2 21.22 17.25 9.09
N GLN A 3 19.91 17.37 9.30
CA GLN A 3 19.13 16.56 10.23
C GLN A 3 18.62 15.32 9.48
N MET A 4 19.13 14.13 9.83
CA MET A 4 18.51 12.85 9.45
C MET A 4 17.27 12.63 10.32
N LEU A 5 16.09 13.00 9.84
CA LEU A 5 14.84 12.51 10.44
C LEU A 5 14.47 11.16 9.82
N LYS A 6 14.64 10.11 10.62
CA LYS A 6 14.15 8.76 10.36
C LYS A 6 12.62 8.77 10.38
N SER A 7 11.98 8.36 9.29
CA SER A 7 10.53 8.08 9.26
C SER A 7 10.20 6.97 10.26
N PHE A 8 9.49 7.33 11.33
CA PHE A 8 8.90 6.39 12.27
C PHE A 8 7.53 5.93 11.73
N LYS A 9 7.42 4.65 11.35
CA LYS A 9 6.13 3.99 11.11
C LYS A 9 5.59 3.50 12.45
N ILE A 10 4.51 4.09 12.94
CA ILE A 10 3.78 3.59 14.12
C ILE A 10 2.56 2.81 13.60
N LEU A 11 2.59 1.50 13.78
CA LEU A 11 1.49 0.57 13.50
C LEU A 11 0.93 0.14 14.87
N PHE A 12 -0.28 0.57 15.22
CA PHE A 12 -0.97 0.13 16.44
C PHE A 12 -2.12 -0.80 16.04
N ILE A 13 -2.03 -2.07 16.44
CA ILE A 13 -3.01 -3.11 16.18
C ILE A 13 -3.85 -3.26 17.46
N CYS A 14 -5.14 -2.97 17.39
CA CYS A 14 -6.11 -3.46 18.38
C CYS A 14 -6.51 -4.88 17.95
N PHE A 15 -6.12 -5.89 18.74
CA PHE A 15 -6.66 -7.24 18.61
C PHE A 15 -7.05 -7.75 19.99
N LEU A 16 -8.35 -7.88 20.23
CA LEU A 16 -8.88 -8.75 21.27
C LEU A 16 -9.13 -10.13 20.65
N ALA A 17 -8.44 -11.11 21.22
CA ALA A 17 -8.75 -12.53 21.32
C ALA A 17 -8.74 -13.43 20.06
N SER A 18 -7.78 -14.36 20.11
CA SER A 18 -7.94 -15.81 19.91
C SER A 18 -7.29 -16.43 18.67
N SER A 19 -6.26 -17.22 18.98
CA SER A 19 -5.63 -18.32 18.25
C SER A 19 -4.91 -18.06 16.91
N THR A 20 -3.59 -18.08 17.05
CA THR A 20 -2.61 -18.75 16.17
C THR A 20 -2.55 -18.31 14.71
N SER A 21 -1.83 -17.21 14.45
CA SER A 21 -0.73 -17.17 13.47
C SER A 21 -0.04 -15.81 13.56
N LEU A 22 1.12 -15.75 14.25
CA LEU A 22 1.99 -14.58 14.25
C LEU A 22 2.71 -14.50 12.90
N ALA A 23 2.27 -13.63 12.00
CA ALA A 23 3.11 -13.11 10.93
C ALA A 23 3.46 -11.66 11.23
N TYR A 24 4.38 -11.49 12.20
CA TYR A 24 4.94 -10.21 12.59
C TYR A 24 6.16 -9.93 11.68
N ALA A 25 5.96 -9.30 10.53
CA ALA A 25 7.06 -8.89 9.67
C ALA A 25 7.60 -7.51 10.11
N ILE A 26 8.46 -7.51 11.13
CA ILE A 26 9.36 -6.37 11.36
C ILE A 26 10.39 -6.40 10.22
N SER A 27 10.33 -5.39 9.34
CA SER A 27 11.42 -5.06 8.42
C SER A 27 12.61 -4.53 9.23
N LYS A 28 13.43 -5.42 9.78
CA LYS A 28 14.79 -5.12 10.21
C LYS A 28 15.76 -5.79 9.23
N ASP A 29 16.64 -4.95 8.68
CA ASP A 29 17.85 -5.28 7.96
C ASP A 29 17.71 -5.80 6.51
N CYS A 30 17.23 -4.93 5.61
CA CYS A 30 17.79 -4.93 4.25
C CYS A 30 19.16 -4.23 4.31
N GLN A 31 20.21 -4.98 4.61
CA GLN A 31 21.58 -4.54 4.32
C GLN A 31 21.70 -4.39 2.79
N PRO A 32 22.14 -3.23 2.26
CA PRO A 32 22.39 -3.10 0.84
C PRO A 32 23.50 -4.07 0.45
N ILE A 33 23.18 -5.04 -0.40
CA ILE A 33 24.17 -5.95 -0.98
C ILE A 33 25.09 -5.09 -1.86
N PRO A 34 26.41 -5.05 -1.64
CA PRO A 34 27.31 -4.29 -2.48
C PRO A 34 27.32 -4.95 -3.86
N VAL A 35 26.81 -4.23 -4.87
CA VAL A 35 26.86 -4.66 -6.27
C VAL A 35 28.31 -4.48 -6.75
N GLN A 36 29.18 -5.43 -6.43
CA GLN A 36 30.54 -5.45 -6.94
C GLN A 36 30.50 -5.83 -8.41
N ASN A 37 30.87 -4.87 -9.27
CA ASN A 37 31.17 -5.01 -10.70
C ASN A 37 30.54 -6.25 -11.34
N ILE A 38 29.25 -6.18 -11.64
CA ILE A 38 28.65 -7.08 -12.63
C ILE A 38 29.30 -6.69 -13.95
N GLY A 39 30.39 -7.37 -14.31
CA GLY A 39 30.88 -7.40 -15.66
C GLY A 39 29.74 -7.96 -16.51
N LEU A 40 28.96 -7.06 -17.12
CA LEU A 40 27.94 -7.43 -18.09
C LEU A 40 28.67 -7.99 -19.31
N ASN A 41 29.04 -9.26 -19.26
CA ASN A 41 29.39 -10.02 -20.44
C ASN A 41 28.10 -10.19 -21.23
N LEU A 42 27.88 -9.31 -22.20
CA LEU A 42 26.68 -9.22 -23.05
C LEU A 42 26.51 -10.42 -24.01
N LYS A 43 26.85 -11.64 -23.58
CA LYS A 43 26.68 -12.87 -24.39
C LYS A 43 25.88 -13.97 -23.72
N GLU A 44 25.30 -13.71 -22.55
CA GLU A 44 24.27 -14.61 -22.01
C GLU A 44 22.93 -13.91 -22.12
N GLN A 45 22.24 -14.20 -23.22
CA GLN A 45 20.88 -13.79 -23.49
C GLN A 45 19.97 -14.57 -22.54
N VAL A 46 19.99 -14.18 -21.26
CA VAL A 46 18.98 -14.59 -20.27
C VAL A 46 17.65 -14.23 -20.91
N ARG A 47 16.84 -15.23 -21.23
CA ARG A 47 15.44 -15.02 -21.59
C ARG A 47 14.79 -14.33 -20.40
N THR A 48 14.77 -13.00 -20.42
CA THR A 48 13.96 -12.23 -19.50
C THR A 48 12.52 -12.49 -19.93
N GLU A 49 11.90 -13.52 -19.35
CA GLU A 49 10.45 -13.66 -19.41
C GLU A 49 9.89 -12.34 -18.85
N ARG A 50 9.31 -11.53 -19.74
CA ARG A 50 8.71 -10.26 -19.36
C ARG A 50 7.60 -10.60 -18.38
N ILE A 51 7.61 -9.98 -17.21
CA ILE A 51 6.50 -10.10 -16.26
C ILE A 51 5.23 -9.67 -17.01
N PRO A 52 4.23 -10.55 -17.16
CA PRO A 52 3.02 -10.24 -17.90
C PRO A 52 2.36 -9.00 -17.31
N HIS A 53 2.23 -7.93 -18.09
CA HIS A 53 1.47 -6.77 -17.66
C HIS A 53 -0.02 -7.11 -17.77
N PRO A 54 -0.80 -7.02 -16.69
CA PRO A 54 -2.20 -7.37 -16.74
C PRO A 54 -2.93 -6.28 -17.53
N HIS A 55 -3.78 -6.66 -18.47
CA HIS A 55 -4.55 -5.70 -19.27
C HIS A 55 -5.76 -5.22 -18.46
N ILE A 56 -5.51 -4.37 -17.46
CA ILE A 56 -6.52 -3.83 -16.55
C ILE A 56 -6.80 -2.38 -16.92
N ASP A 57 -8.08 -2.03 -17.10
CA ASP A 57 -8.50 -0.64 -17.26
C ASP A 57 -8.38 0.11 -15.93
N VAL A 58 -7.42 1.02 -15.85
CA VAL A 58 -7.17 1.87 -14.67
C VAL A 58 -8.41 2.69 -14.30
N ARG A 59 -9.22 3.12 -15.27
CA ARG A 59 -10.45 3.88 -15.00
C ARG A 59 -11.49 3.00 -14.31
N HIS A 60 -11.61 1.75 -14.76
CA HIS A 60 -12.48 0.78 -14.13
C HIS A 60 -12.05 0.49 -12.69
N VAL A 61 -10.75 0.29 -12.44
CA VAL A 61 -10.21 0.13 -11.07
C VAL A 61 -10.58 1.31 -10.18
N VAL A 62 -10.37 2.54 -10.65
CA VAL A 62 -10.70 3.74 -9.88
C VAL A 62 -12.21 3.84 -9.62
N SER A 63 -13.05 3.46 -10.58
CA SER A 63 -14.51 3.41 -10.39
C SER A 63 -14.90 2.41 -9.30
N VAL A 64 -14.38 1.18 -9.38
CA VAL A 64 -14.63 0.13 -8.38
C VAL A 64 -14.15 0.55 -7.00
N PHE A 65 -12.95 1.14 -6.92
CA PHE A 65 -12.41 1.68 -5.68
C PHE A 65 -13.35 2.72 -5.04
N LEU A 66 -13.78 3.73 -5.79
CA LEU A 66 -14.64 4.79 -5.29
C LEU A 66 -16.03 4.27 -4.91
N GLU A 67 -16.55 3.27 -5.62
CA GLU A 67 -17.81 2.60 -5.26
C GLU A 67 -17.69 1.87 -3.91
N SER A 68 -16.57 1.19 -3.66
CA SER A 68 -16.32 0.50 -2.39
C SER A 68 -16.10 1.50 -1.24
N VAL A 69 -15.46 2.64 -1.50
CA VAL A 69 -15.39 3.76 -0.55
C VAL A 69 -16.79 4.28 -0.21
N GLU A 70 -17.65 4.51 -1.21
CA GLU A 70 -19.04 4.95 -1.02
C GLU A 70 -19.86 3.97 -0.15
N LYS A 71 -19.62 2.65 -0.33
CA LYS A 71 -20.23 1.59 0.49
C LYS A 71 -19.72 1.59 1.94
N GLY A 72 -18.75 2.43 2.28
CA GLY A 72 -18.16 2.53 3.61
C GLY A 72 -17.15 1.43 3.91
N GLU A 73 -16.57 0.79 2.89
CA GLU A 73 -15.54 -0.26 3.09
C GLU A 73 -14.19 0.34 3.51
N LEU A 74 -13.92 1.61 3.20
CA LEU A 74 -12.71 2.30 3.65
C LEU A 74 -12.92 2.95 5.02
N ILE A 75 -12.29 2.36 6.04
CA ILE A 75 -12.34 2.83 7.42
C ILE A 75 -10.92 3.21 7.88
N ILE A 76 -10.76 4.42 8.41
CA ILE A 76 -9.51 4.92 9.00
C ILE A 76 -9.81 5.31 10.45
N PHE A 77 -9.17 4.68 11.42
CA PHE A 77 -9.38 4.95 12.86
C PHE A 77 -10.88 5.00 13.24
N GLU A 78 -11.64 3.96 12.88
CA GLU A 78 -13.09 3.84 13.10
C GLU A 78 -13.97 4.86 12.36
N MET A 79 -13.37 5.77 11.59
CA MET A 79 -14.08 6.71 10.75
C MET A 79 -14.23 6.16 9.33
N ARG A 80 -15.47 6.09 8.84
CA ARG A 80 -15.75 5.83 7.42
C ARG A 80 -15.28 7.01 6.59
N ILE A 81 -14.52 6.73 5.55
CA ILE A 81 -14.01 7.73 4.62
C ILE A 81 -15.02 7.92 3.50
N ASP A 82 -15.39 9.18 3.26
CA ASP A 82 -16.27 9.56 2.16
C ASP A 82 -15.47 9.75 0.87
N LYS A 83 -16.07 9.39 -0.28
CA LYS A 83 -15.39 9.54 -1.57
C LYS A 83 -15.09 11.01 -1.93
N SER A 84 -15.79 11.98 -1.35
CA SER A 84 -15.55 13.42 -1.57
C SER A 84 -14.23 13.90 -0.98
N ILE A 85 -13.69 13.19 0.02
CA ILE A 85 -12.41 13.56 0.65
C ILE A 85 -11.23 12.75 0.13
N ILE A 86 -11.45 11.84 -0.82
CA ILE A 86 -10.41 10.97 -1.38
C ILE A 86 -10.14 11.32 -2.84
N LYS A 87 -8.86 11.39 -3.20
CA LYS A 87 -8.42 11.60 -4.58
C LYS A 87 -7.47 10.48 -4.99
N PRO A 88 -7.92 9.52 -5.80
CA PRO A 88 -7.04 8.50 -6.37
C PRO A 88 -5.96 9.13 -7.24
N GLU A 89 -4.70 8.77 -7.02
CA GLU A 89 -3.56 9.33 -7.76
C GLU A 89 -2.71 8.26 -8.44
N ARG A 90 -2.66 7.05 -7.90
CA ARG A 90 -1.82 5.98 -8.44
C ARG A 90 -2.46 4.62 -8.25
N VAL A 91 -2.38 3.80 -9.29
CA VAL A 91 -2.75 2.39 -9.27
C VAL A 91 -1.46 1.57 -9.40
N GLU A 92 -1.27 0.64 -8.46
CA GLU A 92 -0.13 -0.27 -8.37
C GLU A 92 -0.63 -1.71 -8.54
N TYR A 93 0.08 -2.52 -9.32
CA TYR A 93 -0.18 -3.95 -9.44
C TYR A 93 0.68 -4.70 -8.43
N ILE A 94 0.03 -5.54 -7.62
CA ILE A 94 0.69 -6.37 -6.64
C ILE A 94 0.51 -7.82 -7.07
N TYR A 95 1.62 -8.54 -7.16
CA TYR A 95 1.61 -9.98 -7.37
C TYR A 95 2.01 -10.65 -6.08
N ASN A 96 1.11 -11.46 -5.53
CA ASN A 96 1.50 -12.40 -4.50
C ASN A 96 2.34 -13.51 -5.15
N LEU A 97 3.58 -13.69 -4.69
CA LEU A 97 4.50 -14.69 -5.25
C LEU A 97 4.07 -16.13 -4.94
N THR A 98 3.24 -16.32 -3.90
CA THR A 98 2.78 -17.63 -3.46
C THR A 98 1.63 -18.14 -4.32
N ASP A 99 0.56 -17.35 -4.44
CA ASP A 99 -0.67 -17.78 -5.14
C ASP A 99 -0.78 -17.22 -6.58
N ARG A 100 0.14 -16.33 -6.98
CA ARG A 100 0.19 -15.67 -8.29
C ARG A 100 -1.08 -14.88 -8.64
N THR A 101 -1.89 -14.56 -7.64
CA THR A 101 -3.13 -13.80 -7.81
C THR A 101 -2.78 -12.32 -7.98
N PRO A 102 -3.18 -11.68 -9.09
CA PRO A 102 -3.00 -10.24 -9.24
C PRO A 102 -3.95 -9.50 -8.31
N MET A 103 -3.39 -8.63 -7.49
CA MET A 103 -4.13 -7.69 -6.65
C MET A 103 -3.85 -6.27 -7.14
N VAL A 104 -4.76 -5.36 -6.83
CA VAL A 104 -4.61 -3.96 -7.24
C VAL A 104 -4.58 -3.09 -5.99
N LYS A 105 -3.60 -2.21 -5.91
CA LYS A 105 -3.49 -1.23 -4.84
C LYS A 105 -3.70 0.17 -5.37
N VAL A 106 -4.58 0.93 -4.75
CA VAL A 106 -4.88 2.31 -5.10
C VAL A 106 -4.30 3.21 -4.02
N TYR A 107 -3.35 4.06 -4.39
CA TYR A 107 -2.91 5.16 -3.55
C TYR A 107 -3.78 6.39 -3.84
N SER A 108 -4.28 6.99 -2.76
CA SER A 108 -5.08 8.19 -2.79
C SER A 108 -4.59 9.21 -1.78
N THR A 109 -4.63 10.48 -2.16
CA THR A 109 -4.47 11.59 -1.22
C THR A 109 -5.81 11.94 -0.58
N LEU A 110 -5.75 12.49 0.63
CA LEU A 110 -6.92 13.05 1.30
C LEU A 110 -6.96 14.55 1.03
N THR A 111 -8.11 15.05 0.54
CA THR A 111 -8.28 16.51 0.31
C THR A 111 -8.31 17.27 1.63
N LYS A 112 -8.78 16.63 2.70
CA LYS A 112 -8.71 17.12 4.08
C LYS A 112 -7.90 16.14 4.93
N PRO A 113 -6.79 16.58 5.55
CA PRO A 113 -6.02 15.72 6.43
C PRO A 113 -6.84 15.27 7.65
N ILE A 114 -6.61 14.04 8.09
CA ILE A 114 -7.25 13.44 9.26
C ILE A 114 -6.20 13.30 10.37
N PRO A 115 -6.46 13.73 11.62
CA PRO A 115 -5.50 13.57 12.71
C PRO A 115 -5.38 12.10 13.11
N VAL A 116 -4.18 11.68 13.51
CA VAL A 116 -4.00 10.37 14.16
C VAL A 116 -4.48 10.50 15.62
N PRO A 117 -5.41 9.65 16.11
CA PRO A 117 -6.00 9.83 17.44
C PRO A 117 -4.98 9.91 18.59
N ALA A 118 -3.90 9.14 18.53
CA ALA A 118 -2.83 9.14 19.55
C ALA A 118 -1.77 10.24 19.33
N LEU A 119 -1.74 10.88 18.15
CA LEU A 119 -0.72 11.83 17.72
C LEU A 119 -1.38 12.94 16.88
N PRO A 120 -2.08 13.90 17.52
CA PRO A 120 -2.90 14.89 16.82
C PRO A 120 -2.08 15.81 15.89
N ASP A 121 -0.79 16.02 16.18
CA ASP A 121 0.12 16.83 15.38
C ASP A 121 0.61 16.12 14.11
N VAL A 122 0.28 14.83 13.93
CA VAL A 122 0.67 14.02 12.78
C VAL A 122 -0.54 13.84 11.84
N PRO A 123 -0.63 14.62 10.75
CA PRO A 123 -1.75 14.51 9.83
C PRO A 123 -1.60 13.30 8.90
N ILE A 124 -2.67 12.52 8.76
CA ILE A 124 -2.82 11.56 7.66
C ILE A 124 -3.11 12.36 6.39
N LYS A 125 -2.26 12.20 5.38
CA LYS A 125 -2.36 12.91 4.09
C LYS A 125 -2.79 11.98 2.94
N GLY A 126 -2.75 10.67 3.15
CA GLY A 126 -3.15 9.72 2.12
C GLY A 126 -3.38 8.31 2.65
N VAL A 127 -3.84 7.45 1.77
CA VAL A 127 -4.17 6.06 2.05
C VAL A 127 -3.81 5.19 0.85
N SER A 128 -3.30 4.01 1.11
CA SER A 128 -3.19 2.94 0.12
C SER A 128 -4.19 1.85 0.46
N ALA A 129 -5.10 1.54 -0.45
CA ALA A 129 -6.07 0.47 -0.28
C ALA A 129 -5.80 -0.66 -1.29
N VAL A 130 -5.89 -1.91 -0.85
CA VAL A 130 -5.79 -3.09 -1.70
C VAL A 130 -7.20 -3.60 -2.01
N ILE A 131 -7.45 -3.84 -3.30
CA ILE A 131 -8.72 -4.31 -3.85
C ILE A 131 -8.52 -5.73 -4.37
N ASN A 132 -9.41 -6.64 -3.99
CA ASN A 132 -9.43 -8.02 -4.49
C ASN A 132 -10.19 -8.16 -5.82
N GLN A 133 -10.31 -9.38 -6.33
CA GLN A 133 -10.97 -9.65 -7.61
C GLN A 133 -12.48 -9.38 -7.57
N GLU A 134 -13.09 -9.45 -6.38
CA GLU A 134 -14.50 -9.13 -6.14
C GLU A 134 -14.77 -7.61 -6.02
N GLY A 135 -13.74 -6.78 -6.15
CA GLY A 135 -13.85 -5.33 -6.06
C GLY A 135 -13.94 -4.78 -4.62
N ARG A 136 -13.64 -5.60 -3.61
CA ARG A 136 -13.70 -5.21 -2.20
C ARG A 136 -12.38 -4.71 -1.68
N ILE A 137 -12.43 -3.73 -0.78
CA ILE A 137 -11.26 -3.27 -0.03
C ILE A 137 -10.94 -4.29 1.07
N ILE A 138 -9.76 -4.89 1.01
CA ILE A 138 -9.33 -5.95 1.96
C ILE A 138 -8.16 -5.52 2.85
N GLU A 139 -7.46 -4.45 2.48
CA GLU A 139 -6.38 -3.88 3.28
C GLU A 139 -6.32 -2.36 3.06
N ALA A 140 -5.99 -1.60 4.10
CA ALA A 140 -5.73 -0.17 4.00
C ALA A 140 -4.53 0.22 4.87
N VAL A 141 -3.64 1.05 4.30
CA VAL A 141 -2.46 1.60 4.97
C VAL A 141 -2.52 3.12 4.90
N VAL A 142 -2.44 3.79 6.04
CA VAL A 142 -2.41 5.26 6.13
C VAL A 142 -1.00 5.81 5.94
N HIS A 143 -0.91 6.96 5.28
CA HIS A 143 0.34 7.68 5.05
C HIS A 143 0.29 9.03 5.76
N CYS A 144 1.16 9.20 6.75
CA CYS A 144 1.26 10.43 7.53
C CYS A 144 2.23 11.41 6.86
N GLY A 145 1.90 12.70 6.94
CA GLY A 145 2.86 13.77 6.67
C GLY A 145 3.72 14.07 7.89
N VAL A 146 5.03 14.08 7.71
CA VAL A 146 5.97 14.77 8.61
C VAL A 146 6.10 16.24 8.25
#